data_AF-A0A7J8XHZ3-F1
#
_entry.id   AF-A0A7J8XHZ3-F1
#
_cell.length_a   1.000
_cell.length_b   1.000
_cell.length_c   1.000
_cell.angle_alpha   90.00
_cell.angle_beta   90.00
_cell.angle_gamma   90.00
#
_symmetry.space_group_name_H-M   'P 1'
#
loop_
_entity.id
_entity.type
_entity.pdbx_description
1 polymer ?
#
loop_
_entity_poly.entity_id
_entity_poly.type
_entity_poly.pdbx_seq_one_letter_code
_entity_poly.pdbx_strand_id
1 'polypeptide(L)'
;MAVDSTLSSAVGASVSEKDAKVLQFIEEMTKNVDSVQERILGEILSRNADTEYLKRFQLNGATDRDTFKSKVPVVTYEDLQPEIQRIANGDKSPILSSHPISEFLT
;
A
#
# COMPACT_ATOMS: atom_id res chain seq x y z
N MET A 1 -46.40 -5.53 -24.51
CA MET A 1 -45.30 -4.59 -24.29
C MET A 1 -45.17 -4.35 -22.78
N ALA A 2 -44.39 -5.16 -22.06
CA ALA A 2 -44.14 -4.97 -20.62
C ALA A 2 -42.93 -5.80 -20.18
N VAL A 3 -41.71 -5.41 -20.57
CA VAL A 3 -40.48 -6.06 -20.05
C VAL A 3 -39.31 -5.11 -19.73
N ASP A 4 -39.43 -3.78 -19.93
CA ASP A 4 -38.30 -2.86 -19.69
C ASP A 4 -38.30 -2.15 -18.32
N SER A 5 -39.41 -2.19 -17.57
CA SER A 5 -39.55 -1.39 -16.34
C SER A 5 -38.84 -1.98 -15.11
N THR A 6 -38.56 -3.28 -15.08
CA THR A 6 -37.88 -3.93 -13.95
C THR A 6 -36.35 -3.81 -14.01
N LEU A 7 -35.77 -3.67 -15.20
CA LEU A 7 -34.32 -3.59 -15.39
C LEU A 7 -33.77 -2.21 -14.98
N SER A 8 -34.51 -1.14 -15.25
CA SER A 8 -34.13 0.23 -14.89
C SER A 8 -34.09 0.47 -13.37
N SER A 9 -35.02 -0.15 -12.62
CA SER A 9 -35.07 -0.03 -11.16
C SER A 9 -33.94 -0.79 -10.45
N ALA A 10 -33.53 -1.95 -10.97
CA ALA A 10 -32.43 -2.73 -10.38
C ALA A 10 -31.07 -2.05 -10.60
N VAL A 11 -30.87 -1.41 -11.76
CA VAL A 11 -29.66 -0.65 -12.06
C VAL A 11 -29.56 0.61 -11.19
N GLY A 12 -30.65 1.37 -11.02
CA GLY A 12 -30.68 2.54 -10.13
C GLY A 12 -30.44 2.21 -8.65
N ALA A 13 -31.02 1.11 -8.15
CA ALA A 13 -30.81 0.65 -6.78
C ALA A 13 -29.37 0.16 -6.53
N SER A 14 -28.77 -0.54 -7.52
CA SER A 14 -27.40 -1.07 -7.39
C SER A 14 -26.29 -0.03 -7.52
N VAL A 15 -26.53 1.08 -8.24
CA VAL A 15 -25.61 2.23 -8.29
C VAL A 15 -25.58 2.93 -6.93
N SER A 16 -26.76 3.13 -6.31
CA SER A 16 -26.85 3.75 -4.98
C SER A 16 -26.16 2.94 -3.87
N GLU A 17 -26.20 1.59 -3.92
CA GLU A 17 -25.52 0.75 -2.93
C GLU A 17 -23.98 0.83 -3.05
N LYS A 18 -23.45 0.88 -4.28
CA LYS A 18 -22.01 1.06 -4.51
C LYS A 18 -21.54 2.41 -4.01
N ASP A 19 -22.25 3.47 -4.35
CA ASP A 19 -21.92 4.83 -3.90
C ASP A 19 -21.97 4.93 -2.36
N ALA A 20 -22.98 4.32 -1.74
CA ALA A 20 -23.09 4.26 -0.27
C ALA A 20 -21.88 3.55 0.36
N LYS A 21 -21.43 2.43 -0.21
CA LYS A 21 -20.23 1.71 0.27
C LYS A 21 -18.96 2.54 0.13
N VAL A 22 -18.80 3.27 -0.98
CA VAL A 22 -17.65 4.16 -1.19
C VAL A 22 -17.65 5.29 -0.16
N LEU A 23 -18.79 5.95 0.06
CA LEU A 23 -18.91 7.02 1.04
C LEU A 23 -18.67 6.51 2.47
N GLN A 24 -19.20 5.33 2.81
CA GLN A 24 -18.97 4.69 4.11
C GLN A 24 -17.48 4.36 4.32
N PHE A 25 -16.81 3.85 3.28
CA PHE A 25 -15.38 3.58 3.35
C PHE A 25 -14.56 4.86 3.56
N ILE A 26 -14.86 5.94 2.83
CA ILE A 26 -14.20 7.24 3.02
C ILE A 26 -14.36 7.71 4.46
N GLU A 27 -15.59 7.70 4.99
CA GLU A 27 -15.89 8.09 6.37
C GLU A 27 -15.14 7.23 7.39
N GLU A 28 -15.10 5.90 7.20
CA GLU A 28 -14.37 5.01 8.10
C GLU A 28 -12.86 5.28 8.10
N MET A 29 -12.27 5.51 6.92
CA MET A 29 -10.84 5.78 6.79
C MET A 29 -10.45 7.15 7.35
N THR A 30 -11.27 8.19 7.16
CA THR A 30 -11.00 9.54 7.64
C THR A 30 -11.35 9.75 9.11
N LYS A 31 -12.26 8.96 9.68
CA LYS A 31 -12.56 8.96 11.12
C LYS A 31 -11.48 8.27 11.95
N ASN A 32 -10.80 7.27 11.38
CA ASN A 32 -9.85 6.41 12.10
C ASN A 32 -8.41 6.53 11.57
N VAL A 33 -8.00 7.72 11.13
CA VAL A 33 -6.73 7.93 10.38
C VAL A 33 -5.51 7.37 11.12
N ASP A 34 -5.36 7.64 12.41
CA ASP A 34 -4.15 7.24 13.14
C ASP A 34 -3.99 5.72 13.22
N SER A 35 -5.06 5.00 13.55
CA SER A 35 -5.05 3.53 13.66
C SER A 35 -4.94 2.87 12.29
N VAL A 36 -5.57 3.45 11.26
CA VAL A 36 -5.44 2.98 9.87
C VAL A 36 -3.98 3.14 9.40
N GLN A 37 -3.35 4.29 9.64
CA GLN A 37 -1.96 4.53 9.26
C GLN A 37 -0.98 3.66 10.03
N GLU A 38 -1.21 3.44 11.33
CA GLU A 38 -0.40 2.52 12.15
C GLU A 38 -0.47 1.08 11.62
N ARG A 39 -1.68 0.59 11.30
CA ARG A 39 -1.87 -0.73 10.69
C ARG A 39 -1.17 -0.84 9.34
N ILE A 40 -1.33 0.16 8.47
CA ILE A 40 -0.70 0.17 7.13
C ILE A 40 0.83 0.10 7.27
N LEU A 41 1.42 0.90 8.16
CA LEU A 41 2.86 0.86 8.40
C LEU A 41 3.28 -0.54 8.88
N GLY A 42 2.56 -1.11 9.86
CA GLY A 42 2.84 -2.45 10.36
C GLY A 42 2.77 -3.54 9.29
N GLU A 43 1.79 -3.47 8.39
CA GLU A 43 1.65 -4.40 7.26
C GLU A 43 2.81 -4.26 6.25
N ILE A 44 3.23 -3.04 5.92
CA ILE A 44 4.37 -2.78 5.04
C ILE A 44 5.67 -3.32 5.65
N LEU A 45 5.93 -3.03 6.93
CA LEU A 45 7.15 -3.46 7.62
C LEU A 45 7.18 -4.97 7.82
N SER A 46 6.08 -5.58 8.23
CA SER A 46 5.97 -7.03 8.40
C SER A 46 6.24 -7.78 7.08
N ARG A 47 5.60 -7.34 5.99
CA ARG A 47 5.77 -7.92 4.66
C ARG A 47 7.19 -7.80 4.13
N ASN A 48 7.88 -6.71 4.46
CA ASN A 48 9.19 -6.38 3.91
C ASN A 48 10.34 -6.57 4.91
N ALA A 49 10.10 -7.18 6.07
CA ALA A 49 11.07 -7.28 7.16
C ALA A 49 12.42 -7.89 6.73
N ASP A 50 12.38 -8.77 5.73
CA ASP A 50 13.54 -9.49 5.22
C ASP A 50 14.21 -8.85 4.00
N THR A 51 13.72 -7.71 3.51
CA THR A 51 14.32 -7.03 2.35
C THR A 51 15.68 -6.44 2.68
N GLU A 52 16.55 -6.33 1.68
CA GLU A 52 17.90 -5.78 1.87
C GLU A 52 17.87 -4.37 2.47
N TYR A 53 16.92 -3.54 2.02
CA TYR A 53 16.79 -2.16 2.49
C TYR A 53 16.44 -2.08 3.98
N LEU A 54 15.42 -2.81 4.45
CA LEU A 54 15.06 -2.77 5.88
C LEU A 54 16.09 -3.46 6.77
N LYS A 55 16.77 -4.50 6.26
CA LYS A 55 17.89 -5.13 6.98
C LYS A 55 19.09 -4.19 7.15
N ARG A 56 19.37 -3.32 6.18
CA ARG A 56 20.43 -2.30 6.28
C ARG A 56 20.25 -1.41 7.52
N PHE A 57 19.00 -1.06 7.84
CA PHE A 57 18.65 -0.23 9.00
C PHE A 57 18.35 -1.03 10.27
N GLN A 58 18.58 -2.35 10.24
CA GLN A 58 18.50 -3.22 11.42
C GLN A 58 17.15 -3.10 12.15
N LEU A 59 16.05 -3.03 11.39
CA LEU A 59 14.70 -3.03 11.99
C LEU A 59 14.41 -4.32 12.74
N ASN A 60 15.06 -5.43 12.38
CA ASN A 60 14.97 -6.73 13.05
C ASN A 60 13.52 -7.21 13.24
N GLY A 61 12.67 -6.97 12.25
CA GLY A 61 11.25 -7.35 12.28
C GLY A 61 10.35 -6.44 13.12
N ALA A 62 10.87 -5.34 13.68
CA ALA A 62 10.03 -4.34 14.34
C ALA A 62 9.03 -3.71 13.36
N THR A 63 7.79 -3.56 13.80
CA THR A 63 6.68 -3.04 12.98
C THR A 63 6.05 -1.77 13.57
N ASP A 64 6.55 -1.31 14.73
CA ASP A 64 6.03 -0.13 15.41
C ASP A 64 6.60 1.17 14.83
N ARG A 65 5.79 2.22 14.97
CA ARG A 65 6.07 3.56 14.42
C ARG A 65 7.34 4.19 14.99
N ASP A 66 7.62 4.00 16.27
CA ASP A 66 8.73 4.69 16.96
C ASP A 66 10.09 4.08 16.57
N THR A 67 10.16 2.75 16.48
CA THR A 67 11.34 2.05 15.97
C THR A 67 11.58 2.39 14.50
N PHE A 68 10.52 2.45 13.68
CA PHE A 68 10.64 2.87 12.28
C PHE A 68 11.23 4.28 12.15
N LYS A 69 10.64 5.26 12.87
CA LYS A 69 11.09 6.66 12.84
C LYS A 69 12.51 6.86 13.34
N SER A 70 12.97 6.06 14.30
CA SER A 70 14.32 6.18 14.87
C SER A 70 15.41 5.51 14.02
N LYS A 71 15.05 4.53 13.18
CA LYS A 71 16.02 3.73 12.42
C LYS A 71 16.04 4.01 10.92
N VAL A 72 14.88 4.25 10.29
CA VAL A 72 14.79 4.45 8.84
C VAL A 72 14.91 5.95 8.53
N PRO A 73 15.90 6.37 7.73
CA PRO A 73 16.07 7.76 7.38
C PRO A 73 15.00 8.23 6.39
N VAL A 74 14.76 9.54 6.38
CA VAL A 74 14.09 10.20 5.26
C VAL A 74 15.10 10.30 4.11
N VAL A 75 14.70 9.86 2.91
CA VAL A 75 15.59 9.72 1.74
C VAL A 75 15.07 10.49 0.53
N THR A 76 15.98 10.86 -0.38
CA THR A 76 15.63 11.35 -1.72
C THR A 76 15.69 10.21 -2.75
N TYR A 77 15.41 10.53 -4.02
CA TYR A 77 15.51 9.54 -5.09
C TYR A 77 16.96 9.06 -5.29
N GLU A 78 17.92 9.98 -5.21
CA GLU A 78 19.35 9.70 -5.41
C GLU A 78 19.88 8.68 -4.38
N ASP A 79 19.36 8.72 -3.16
CA ASP A 79 19.70 7.76 -2.10
C ASP A 79 19.25 6.32 -2.42
N LEU A 80 18.20 6.16 -3.25
CA LEU A 80 17.62 4.87 -3.66
C LEU A 80 18.04 4.44 -5.07
N GLN A 81 18.71 5.33 -5.82
CA GLN A 81 19.13 5.09 -7.19
C GLN A 81 19.96 3.79 -7.34
N PRO A 82 20.88 3.43 -6.42
CA PRO A 82 21.64 2.18 -6.55
C PRO A 82 20.76 0.93 -6.53
N GLU A 83 19.78 0.87 -5.63
CA GLU A 83 18.79 -0.21 -5.53
C GLU A 83 17.91 -0.26 -6.78
N ILE A 84 17.42 0.89 -7.22
CA ILE A 84 16.58 1.02 -8.42
C ILE A 84 17.33 0.52 -9.65
N GLN A 85 18.60 0.91 -9.82
CA GLN A 85 19.41 0.49 -10.97
C GLN A 85 19.69 -1.02 -10.95
N ARG A 86 19.90 -1.63 -9.77
CA ARG A 86 20.02 -3.09 -9.65
C ARG A 86 18.77 -3.80 -10.12
N ILE A 87 17.60 -3.34 -9.69
CA ILE A 87 16.31 -3.90 -10.09
C ILE A 87 16.12 -3.74 -11.61
N ALA A 88 16.40 -2.55 -12.15
CA ALA A 88 16.32 -2.27 -13.59
C ALA A 88 17.26 -3.13 -14.44
N ASN A 89 18.44 -3.48 -13.90
CA ASN A 89 19.39 -4.38 -14.53
C ASN A 89 19.02 -5.86 -14.39
N GLY A 90 17.88 -6.18 -13.78
CA GLY A 90 17.33 -7.54 -13.70
C GLY A 90 17.58 -8.28 -12.38
N ASP A 91 18.07 -7.60 -11.34
CA ASP A 91 18.16 -8.20 -10.00
C ASP A 91 16.75 -8.41 -9.43
N LYS A 92 16.40 -9.68 -9.16
CA LYS A 92 15.08 -10.10 -8.64
C LYS A 92 15.11 -10.45 -7.16
N SER A 93 16.24 -10.23 -6.48
CA SER A 93 16.32 -10.38 -5.02
C SER A 93 15.39 -9.37 -4.32
N PRO A 94 14.93 -9.64 -3.09
CA PRO A 94 14.03 -8.75 -2.36
C PRO A 94 14.80 -7.51 -1.85
N ILE A 95 15.10 -6.57 -2.74
CA ILE A 95 15.89 -5.37 -2.41
C ILE A 95 15.03 -4.36 -1.63
N LEU A 96 13.95 -3.88 -2.23
CA LEU A 96 13.03 -2.88 -1.65
C LEU A 96 11.70 -3.49 -1.18
N SER A 97 11.28 -4.60 -1.80
CA SER A 97 9.98 -5.24 -1.59
C SER A 97 10.16 -6.76 -1.60
N SER A 98 9.38 -7.47 -0.77
CA SER A 98 9.28 -8.93 -0.87
C SER A 98 8.46 -9.39 -2.07
N HIS A 99 7.62 -8.52 -2.60
CA HIS A 99 6.89 -8.74 -3.86
C HIS A 99 7.75 -8.29 -5.04
N PRO A 100 7.87 -9.09 -6.11
CA PRO A 100 8.61 -8.70 -7.31
C PRO A 100 8.14 -7.37 -7.89
N ILE A 101 9.08 -6.51 -8.27
CA ILE A 101 8.77 -5.26 -8.96
C ILE A 101 8.30 -5.59 -10.38
N SER A 102 7.07 -5.20 -10.72
CA SER A 102 6.43 -5.51 -12.00
C SER A 102 6.83 -4.52 -13.11
N GLU A 103 6.97 -3.25 -12.75
CA GLU A 103 7.24 -2.16 -13.67
C GLU A 103 7.84 -0.96 -12.93
N PHE A 104 8.44 -0.04 -13.69
CA PHE A 104 8.80 1.30 -13.22
C PHE A 104 7.81 2.30 -13.81
N LEU A 105 7.07 2.99 -12.95
CA LEU A 105 6.14 4.05 -13.36
C LEU A 105 6.93 5.35 -13.57
N THR A 106 6.85 5.90 -14.77
CA THR A 106 7.54 7.14 -15.19
C THR A 106 6.55 8.22 -15.56
#